data_AF-A0A1G4Q4B4-F1
#
_entry.id   AF-A0A1G4Q4B4-F1
#
_cell.length_a   1.000
_cell.length_b   1.000
_cell.length_c   1.000
_cell.angle_alpha   90.00
_cell.angle_beta   90.00
_cell.angle_gamma   90.00
#
_symmetry.space_group_name_H-M   'P 1'
#
loop_
_entity.id
_entity.type
_entity.pdbx_description
1 polymer ?
#
loop_
_entity_poly.entity_id
_entity_poly.type
_entity_poly.pdbx_seq_one_letter_code
_entity_poly.pdbx_strand_id
1 'polypeptide(L)'
;MAESMLREEVEVYSEKYDIHGVVRDYGMVTKLFFTYQGKDIVMGVHRNILKGEKYEDLGRNIIDSYVTNLATHEEGKKLQLHYWYIEEHESDSEMLRIGHGIVTGHNKLSDAMNMHTSAVEAIHIDEEEGELVLTTRNSVYHCPLAYCRFKKQDKYPDIIPGYERLKEKYIDKIEYPSIDPGKVLLVLANFCDYYFHSLYYVPNDSKDGKCLEYSGWSHVGNFQDSYLINTEDYKVDLRYFPHYQNIEFYSEDTDGCPWFIENIGDVVIYAKTSAGTIKLEPGDRKEVAKENAEDENPILPDGDLYPAGIVE
;
A
#
# COMPACT_ATOMS: atom_id res chain seq x y z
N MET A 1 -6.80 -19.32 -18.19
CA MET A 1 -5.57 -20.02 -18.63
C MET A 1 -4.53 -20.22 -17.50
N ALA A 2 -4.88 -20.04 -16.21
CA ALA A 2 -3.93 -20.15 -15.10
C ALA A 2 -3.63 -21.59 -14.62
N GLU A 3 -4.53 -22.56 -14.86
CA GLU A 3 -4.30 -23.97 -14.49
C GLU A 3 -3.15 -24.62 -15.28
N SER A 4 -2.79 -24.10 -16.46
CA SER A 4 -1.78 -24.74 -17.32
C SER A 4 -0.32 -24.49 -16.90
N MET A 5 -0.06 -23.74 -15.82
CA MET A 5 1.28 -23.42 -15.33
C MET A 5 1.55 -23.85 -13.88
N LEU A 6 0.57 -24.43 -13.18
CA LEU A 6 0.74 -24.93 -11.82
C LEU A 6 1.70 -26.12 -11.82
N ARG A 7 2.84 -25.97 -11.13
CA ARG A 7 3.89 -27.00 -11.01
C ARG A 7 3.74 -27.84 -9.75
N GLU A 8 3.42 -27.17 -8.65
CA GLU A 8 3.32 -27.79 -7.34
C GLU A 8 2.22 -27.07 -6.54
N GLU A 9 1.47 -27.85 -5.76
CA GLU A 9 0.48 -27.35 -4.80
C GLU A 9 0.74 -28.05 -3.47
N VAL A 10 0.87 -27.27 -2.40
CA VAL A 10 1.18 -27.76 -1.05
C VAL A 10 0.14 -27.20 -0.09
N GLU A 11 -0.58 -28.09 0.59
CA GLU A 11 -1.47 -27.71 1.68
C GLU A 11 -0.65 -27.22 2.87
N VAL A 12 -1.14 -26.16 3.51
CA VAL A 12 -0.52 -25.53 4.68
C VAL A 12 -1.56 -25.41 5.76
N TYR A 13 -1.18 -25.73 6.98
CA TYR A 13 -2.06 -25.61 8.13
C TYR A 13 -1.36 -24.89 9.28
N SER A 14 -1.99 -23.83 9.77
CA SER A 14 -1.60 -23.18 11.03
C SER A 14 -2.41 -23.79 12.17
N GLU A 15 -1.77 -24.63 12.97
CA GLU A 15 -2.37 -25.18 14.20
C GLU A 15 -2.69 -24.09 15.22
N LYS A 16 -1.88 -23.01 15.24
CA LYS A 16 -1.99 -21.91 16.21
C LYS A 16 -3.30 -21.15 16.04
N TYR A 17 -3.75 -20.97 14.80
CA TYR A 17 -4.92 -20.16 14.45
C TYR A 17 -6.06 -20.94 13.80
N ASP A 18 -5.90 -22.25 13.59
CA ASP A 18 -6.87 -23.12 12.91
C ASP A 18 -7.19 -22.60 11.48
N ILE A 19 -6.14 -22.28 10.73
CA ILE A 19 -6.24 -21.72 9.37
C ILE A 19 -5.65 -22.70 8.36
N HIS A 20 -6.45 -23.02 7.35
CA HIS A 20 -6.02 -23.74 6.17
C HIS A 20 -5.60 -22.77 5.08
N GLY A 21 -4.45 -23.03 4.48
CA GLY A 21 -3.95 -22.34 3.31
C GLY A 21 -3.38 -23.31 2.29
N VAL A 22 -3.05 -22.78 1.12
CA VAL A 22 -2.46 -23.54 0.03
C VAL A 22 -1.36 -22.69 -0.60
N VAL A 23 -0.16 -23.25 -0.70
CA VAL A 23 0.93 -22.69 -1.50
C VAL A 23 0.86 -23.27 -2.91
N ARG A 24 0.82 -22.40 -3.91
CA ARG A 24 0.84 -22.77 -5.33
C ARG A 24 2.10 -22.22 -5.99
N ASP A 25 2.89 -23.11 -6.58
CA ASP A 25 4.07 -22.75 -7.38
C ASP A 25 3.71 -22.77 -8.87
N TYR A 26 3.79 -21.60 -9.50
CA TYR A 26 3.59 -21.42 -10.94
C TYR A 26 4.93 -21.37 -11.70
N GLY A 27 6.05 -21.66 -11.03
CA GLY A 27 7.40 -21.73 -11.57
C GLY A 27 8.14 -20.40 -11.68
N MET A 28 7.44 -19.32 -12.04
CA MET A 28 7.99 -17.95 -11.98
C MET A 28 7.56 -17.22 -10.70
N VAL A 29 6.42 -17.60 -10.13
CA VAL A 29 5.86 -16.99 -8.93
C VAL A 29 5.31 -18.10 -8.06
N THR A 30 5.54 -18.01 -6.76
CA THR A 30 4.89 -18.85 -5.75
C THR A 30 3.97 -17.98 -4.90
N LYS A 31 2.73 -18.42 -4.68
CA LYS A 31 1.72 -17.69 -3.90
C LYS A 31 1.14 -18.57 -2.81
N LEU A 32 0.94 -17.99 -1.63
CA LEU A 32 0.15 -18.55 -0.55
C LEU A 32 -1.26 -17.95 -0.62
N PHE A 33 -2.26 -18.84 -0.54
CA PHE A 33 -3.67 -18.50 -0.48
C PHE A 33 -4.24 -19.00 0.83
N PHE A 34 -4.94 -18.15 1.57
CA PHE A 34 -5.68 -18.56 2.76
C PHE A 34 -6.83 -17.59 3.02
N THR A 35 -7.83 -18.02 3.79
CA THR A 35 -8.95 -17.18 4.17
C THR A 35 -8.86 -16.89 5.67
N TYR A 36 -8.98 -15.62 6.05
CA TYR A 36 -9.04 -15.22 7.44
C TYR A 36 -10.17 -14.21 7.63
N GLN A 37 -11.05 -14.46 8.61
CA GLN A 37 -12.22 -13.61 8.92
C GLN A 37 -13.09 -13.26 7.69
N GLY A 38 -13.21 -14.19 6.73
CA GLY A 38 -14.01 -14.00 5.51
C GLY A 38 -13.35 -13.16 4.42
N LYS A 39 -12.05 -12.82 4.58
CA LYS A 39 -11.23 -12.19 3.54
C LYS A 39 -10.32 -13.22 2.89
N ASP A 40 -10.22 -13.15 1.57
CA ASP A 40 -9.29 -13.98 0.81
C ASP A 40 -7.95 -13.26 0.77
N ILE A 41 -6.93 -13.91 1.33
CA ILE A 41 -5.59 -13.36 1.44
C ILE A 41 -4.70 -14.11 0.47
N VAL A 42 -3.96 -13.32 -0.31
CA VAL A 42 -2.97 -13.81 -1.26
C VAL A 42 -1.65 -13.13 -0.95
N MET A 43 -0.63 -13.92 -0.67
CA MET A 43 0.72 -13.43 -0.38
C MET A 43 1.73 -14.08 -1.31
N GLY A 44 2.74 -13.32 -1.73
CA GLY A 44 3.92 -13.90 -2.35
C GLY A 44 4.63 -14.84 -1.37
N VAL A 45 5.24 -15.91 -1.88
CA VAL A 45 6.15 -16.75 -1.09
C VAL A 45 7.50 -16.67 -1.76
N HIS A 46 8.47 -16.09 -1.06
CA HIS A 46 9.84 -16.06 -1.54
C HIS A 46 10.47 -17.45 -1.38
N ARG A 47 11.01 -18.02 -2.47
CA ARG A 47 11.71 -19.32 -2.41
C ARG A 47 13.21 -19.10 -2.27
N ASN A 48 13.73 -19.18 -1.05
CA ASN A 48 15.16 -19.23 -0.86
C ASN A 48 15.73 -20.64 -1.15
N ILE A 49 16.05 -20.90 -2.43
CA ILE A 49 16.59 -22.19 -2.88
C ILE A 49 17.88 -22.58 -2.13
N LEU A 50 18.64 -21.59 -1.65
CA LEU A 50 19.89 -21.82 -0.90
C LEU A 50 19.67 -22.23 0.55
N LYS A 51 18.54 -21.85 1.16
CA LYS A 51 18.20 -22.24 2.55
C LYS A 51 17.51 -23.60 2.65
N GLY A 52 16.97 -24.12 1.54
CA GLY A 52 16.28 -25.41 1.53
C GLY A 52 14.99 -25.44 2.36
N GLU A 53 14.36 -24.28 2.55
CA GLU A 53 13.11 -24.14 3.29
C GLU A 53 11.95 -24.80 2.53
N LYS A 54 11.06 -25.48 3.26
CA LYS A 54 9.88 -26.12 2.68
C LYS A 54 8.74 -25.12 2.56
N TYR A 55 7.95 -25.24 1.50
CA TYR A 55 6.76 -24.39 1.31
C TYR A 55 5.74 -24.51 2.44
N GLU A 56 5.61 -25.68 3.04
CA GLU A 56 4.75 -25.89 4.21
C GLU A 56 5.16 -25.02 5.40
N ASP A 57 6.47 -24.99 5.71
CA ASP A 57 7.00 -24.21 6.83
C ASP A 57 6.93 -22.70 6.54
N LEU A 58 7.30 -22.28 5.32
CA LEU A 58 7.21 -20.89 4.89
C LEU A 58 5.77 -20.39 4.93
N GLY A 59 4.85 -21.14 4.32
CA GLY A 59 3.43 -20.79 4.31
C GLY A 59 2.87 -20.67 5.72
N ARG A 60 3.18 -21.62 6.61
CA ARG A 60 2.70 -21.59 8.00
C ARG A 60 3.24 -20.38 8.76
N ASN A 61 4.53 -20.06 8.59
CA ASN A 61 5.14 -18.89 9.22
C ASN A 61 4.50 -17.58 8.72
N ILE A 62 4.19 -17.48 7.42
CA ILE A 62 3.49 -16.32 6.84
C ILE A 62 2.08 -16.18 7.42
N ILE A 63 1.30 -17.27 7.50
CA ILE A 63 -0.04 -17.24 8.13
C ILE A 63 0.08 -16.78 9.59
N ASP A 64 0.98 -17.40 10.36
CA ASP A 64 1.12 -17.11 11.79
C ASP A 64 1.55 -15.66 12.04
N SER A 65 2.50 -15.14 11.25
CA SER A 65 2.96 -13.75 11.32
C SER A 65 1.88 -12.76 10.93
N TYR A 66 1.13 -13.03 9.85
CA TYR A 66 0.01 -12.20 9.44
C TYR A 66 -1.03 -12.08 10.56
N VAL A 67 -1.47 -13.19 11.13
CA VAL A 67 -2.50 -13.16 12.18
C VAL A 67 -1.97 -12.55 13.48
N THR A 68 -0.72 -12.84 13.85
CA THR A 68 -0.12 -12.31 15.08
C THR A 68 0.07 -10.80 15.03
N ASN A 69 0.55 -10.29 13.89
CA ASN A 69 1.13 -8.94 13.83
C ASN A 69 0.36 -7.95 12.96
N LEU A 70 -0.45 -8.42 12.01
CA LEU A 70 -1.02 -7.56 10.96
C LEU A 70 -2.56 -7.56 10.99
N ALA A 71 -3.18 -8.72 11.24
CA ALA A 71 -4.63 -8.87 11.22
C ALA A 71 -5.37 -8.03 12.27
N THR A 72 -4.73 -7.72 13.41
CA THR A 72 -5.30 -6.88 14.46
C THR A 72 -5.48 -5.42 14.03
N HIS A 73 -4.75 -4.97 13.00
CA HIS A 73 -4.85 -3.62 12.46
C HIS A 73 -5.94 -3.48 11.39
N GLU A 74 -6.65 -4.56 11.05
CA GLU A 74 -7.71 -4.54 10.04
C GLU A 74 -9.13 -4.39 10.62
N GLU A 75 -9.32 -4.54 11.93
CA GLU A 75 -10.63 -4.45 12.57
C GLU A 75 -11.13 -2.99 12.54
N GLY A 76 -12.26 -2.76 11.85
CA GLY A 76 -12.82 -1.42 11.67
C GLY A 76 -12.26 -0.63 10.48
N LYS A 77 -11.38 -1.21 9.66
CA LYS A 77 -10.88 -0.56 8.44
C LYS A 77 -12.03 -0.27 7.47
N LYS A 78 -12.23 1.01 7.13
CA LYS A 78 -13.19 1.45 6.11
C LYS A 78 -12.70 0.98 4.73
N LEU A 79 -13.61 0.50 3.89
CA LEU A 79 -13.32 0.35 2.46
C LEU A 79 -13.17 1.76 1.88
N GLN A 80 -11.97 2.12 1.43
CA GLN A 80 -11.70 3.46 0.92
C GLN A 80 -11.37 3.48 -0.57
N LEU A 81 -11.62 4.63 -1.18
CA LEU A 81 -11.25 4.93 -2.56
C LEU A 81 -10.45 6.25 -2.59
N HIS A 82 -9.15 6.14 -2.80
CA HIS A 82 -8.20 7.26 -2.87
C HIS A 82 -8.03 7.76 -4.31
N TYR A 83 -7.56 9.01 -4.46
CA TYR A 83 -7.32 9.65 -5.76
C TYR A 83 -8.50 9.49 -6.73
N TRP A 84 -9.70 9.74 -6.20
CA TRP A 84 -10.94 9.29 -6.79
C TRP A 84 -11.66 10.36 -7.62
N TYR A 85 -12.55 9.93 -8.49
CA TYR A 85 -13.53 10.76 -9.20
C TYR A 85 -14.71 9.89 -9.64
N ILE A 86 -15.84 10.51 -9.97
CA ILE A 86 -17.04 9.85 -10.47
C ILE A 86 -17.28 10.30 -11.90
N GLU A 87 -17.53 9.34 -12.78
CA GLU A 87 -17.82 9.54 -14.19
C GLU A 87 -19.22 9.03 -14.51
N GLU A 88 -19.87 9.65 -15.49
CA GLU A 88 -21.09 9.12 -16.08
C GLU A 88 -20.77 8.28 -17.33
N HIS A 89 -21.33 7.09 -17.41
CA HIS A 89 -21.14 6.13 -18.49
C HIS A 89 -22.48 5.71 -19.06
N GLU A 90 -22.65 5.84 -20.37
CA GLU A 90 -23.86 5.39 -21.07
C GLU A 90 -23.75 3.89 -21.37
N SER A 91 -24.67 3.09 -20.83
CA SER A 91 -24.75 1.65 -21.07
C SER A 91 -26.20 1.26 -21.32
N ASP A 92 -26.47 0.57 -22.44
CA ASP A 92 -27.81 0.08 -22.80
C ASP A 92 -28.94 1.12 -22.71
N SER A 93 -28.64 2.40 -23.02
CA SER A 93 -29.55 3.56 -22.95
C SER A 93 -29.87 4.07 -21.53
N GLU A 94 -29.15 3.59 -20.52
CA GLU A 94 -29.17 4.13 -19.15
C GLU A 94 -27.85 4.84 -18.84
N MET A 95 -27.94 5.99 -18.15
CA MET A 95 -26.77 6.71 -17.65
C MET A 95 -26.40 6.14 -16.29
N LEU A 96 -25.26 5.44 -16.24
CA LEU A 96 -24.70 4.89 -15.01
C LEU A 96 -23.63 5.83 -14.45
N ARG A 97 -23.49 5.86 -13.13
CA ARG A 97 -22.41 6.57 -12.45
C ARG A 97 -21.40 5.56 -11.94
N ILE A 98 -20.12 5.79 -12.22
CA ILE A 98 -19.03 4.89 -11.85
C ILE A 98 -17.97 5.69 -11.10
N GLY A 99 -17.68 5.28 -9.88
CA GLY A 99 -16.54 5.78 -9.12
C GLY A 99 -15.24 5.10 -9.59
N HIS A 100 -14.18 5.89 -9.73
CA HIS A 100 -12.82 5.45 -10.10
C HIS A 100 -11.85 5.87 -9.00
N GLY A 101 -10.82 5.07 -8.75
CA GLY A 101 -9.77 5.43 -7.80
C GLY A 101 -8.91 4.25 -7.39
N ILE A 102 -8.08 4.46 -6.38
CA ILE A 102 -7.22 3.45 -5.77
C ILE A 102 -7.91 2.88 -4.54
N VAL A 103 -8.14 1.57 -4.52
CA VAL A 103 -8.88 0.93 -3.42
C VAL A 103 -7.96 0.54 -2.27
N THR A 104 -8.47 0.68 -1.05
CA THR A 104 -7.90 0.06 0.15
C THR A 104 -8.99 -0.56 1.02
N GLY A 105 -8.66 -1.61 1.76
CA GLY A 105 -9.58 -2.26 2.70
C GLY A 105 -10.66 -3.12 2.03
N HIS A 106 -10.52 -3.45 0.75
CA HIS A 106 -11.44 -4.35 0.05
C HIS A 106 -11.19 -5.81 0.44
N ASN A 107 -12.24 -6.61 0.57
CA ASN A 107 -12.13 -8.01 1.01
C ASN A 107 -11.59 -8.98 -0.06
N LYS A 108 -11.60 -8.55 -1.33
CA LYS A 108 -11.19 -9.36 -2.48
C LYS A 108 -10.11 -8.72 -3.36
N LEU A 109 -9.86 -7.42 -3.17
CA LEU A 109 -8.93 -6.66 -4.01
C LEU A 109 -7.79 -6.22 -3.11
N SER A 110 -6.56 -6.36 -3.60
CA SER A 110 -5.40 -5.87 -2.88
C SER A 110 -5.44 -4.35 -2.77
N ASP A 111 -4.92 -3.84 -1.66
CA ASP A 111 -4.66 -2.41 -1.49
C ASP A 111 -3.76 -1.88 -2.64
N ALA A 112 -3.81 -0.57 -2.88
CA ALA A 112 -3.15 0.14 -3.98
C ALA A 112 -3.65 -0.20 -5.40
N MET A 113 -4.59 -1.14 -5.56
CA MET A 113 -5.13 -1.47 -6.88
C MET A 113 -6.00 -0.32 -7.42
N ASN A 114 -5.69 0.15 -8.62
CA ASN A 114 -6.56 1.07 -9.35
C ASN A 114 -7.78 0.30 -9.88
N MET A 115 -8.98 0.80 -9.58
CA MET A 115 -10.23 0.15 -9.94
C MET A 115 -11.29 1.15 -10.38
N HIS A 116 -12.37 0.59 -10.92
CA HIS A 116 -13.65 1.25 -11.06
C HIS A 116 -14.71 0.44 -10.31
N THR A 117 -15.63 1.14 -9.68
CA THR A 117 -16.74 0.55 -8.92
C THR A 117 -17.81 -0.01 -9.87
N SER A 118 -18.74 -0.80 -9.34
CA SER A 118 -20.02 -1.02 -9.99
C SER A 118 -20.87 0.26 -9.97
N ALA A 119 -22.06 0.23 -10.59
CA ALA A 119 -22.96 1.37 -10.62
C ALA A 119 -23.20 1.95 -9.21
N VAL A 120 -22.98 3.26 -9.08
CA VAL A 120 -23.21 4.04 -7.87
C VAL A 120 -24.72 4.26 -7.70
N GLU A 121 -25.26 3.76 -6.59
CA GLU A 121 -26.69 3.85 -6.25
C GLU A 121 -26.99 5.08 -5.40
N ALA A 122 -26.05 5.50 -4.54
CA ALA A 122 -26.19 6.68 -3.70
C ALA A 122 -24.86 7.36 -3.40
N ILE A 123 -24.95 8.68 -3.15
CA ILE A 123 -23.83 9.54 -2.75
C ILE A 123 -24.26 10.30 -1.49
N HIS A 124 -23.42 10.25 -0.46
CA HIS A 124 -23.57 11.02 0.76
C HIS A 124 -22.27 11.77 1.05
N ILE A 125 -22.37 12.97 1.63
CA ILE A 125 -21.20 13.76 2.03
C ILE A 125 -21.20 13.79 3.56
N ASP A 126 -20.13 13.27 4.14
CA ASP A 126 -19.85 13.37 5.56
C ASP A 126 -18.86 14.51 5.77
N GLU A 127 -19.38 15.68 6.13
CA GLU A 127 -18.55 16.87 6.34
C GLU A 127 -17.71 16.81 7.63
N GLU A 128 -18.11 15.98 8.60
CA GLU A 128 -17.41 15.80 9.88
C GLU A 128 -16.16 14.97 9.67
N GLU A 129 -16.30 13.83 8.98
CA GLU A 129 -15.19 12.94 8.63
C GLU A 129 -14.40 13.44 7.40
N GLY A 130 -14.90 14.46 6.70
CA GLY A 130 -14.24 15.03 5.52
C GLY A 130 -14.18 14.05 4.34
N GLU A 131 -15.21 13.24 4.16
CA GLU A 131 -15.30 12.20 3.14
C GLU A 131 -16.60 12.26 2.34
N LEU A 132 -16.54 11.72 1.12
CA LEU A 132 -17.72 11.41 0.32
C LEU A 132 -17.93 9.90 0.36
N VAL A 133 -19.15 9.47 0.66
CA VAL A 133 -19.53 8.06 0.76
C VAL A 133 -20.26 7.65 -0.52
N LEU A 134 -19.68 6.70 -1.25
CA LEU A 134 -20.27 6.07 -2.43
C LEU A 134 -20.88 4.73 -2.05
N THR A 135 -22.19 4.59 -2.24
CA THR A 135 -22.86 3.29 -2.07
C THR A 135 -23.10 2.65 -3.44
N THR A 136 -22.65 1.42 -3.59
CA THR A 136 -23.03 0.52 -4.69
C THR A 136 -23.83 -0.65 -4.13
N ARG A 137 -24.34 -1.50 -5.02
CA ARG A 137 -25.12 -2.69 -4.64
C ARG A 137 -24.50 -3.55 -3.54
N ASN A 138 -23.17 -3.68 -3.51
CA ASN A 138 -22.47 -4.64 -2.64
C ASN A 138 -21.43 -3.98 -1.72
N SER A 139 -21.21 -2.67 -1.84
CA SER A 139 -20.06 -2.02 -1.21
C SER A 139 -20.37 -0.56 -0.87
N VAL A 140 -19.78 -0.10 0.24
CA VAL A 140 -19.78 1.30 0.65
C VAL A 140 -18.33 1.76 0.64
N TYR A 141 -18.00 2.68 -0.26
CA TYR A 141 -16.67 3.26 -0.37
C TYR A 141 -16.64 4.62 0.31
N HIS A 142 -15.67 4.79 1.20
CA HIS A 142 -15.36 6.06 1.85
C HIS A 142 -14.26 6.76 1.05
N CYS A 143 -14.56 7.94 0.53
CA CYS A 143 -13.71 8.65 -0.41
C CYS A 143 -13.23 9.95 0.23
N PRO A 144 -12.01 10.01 0.80
CA PRO A 144 -11.49 11.21 1.44
C PRO A 144 -11.51 12.40 0.48
N LEU A 145 -12.13 13.52 0.88
CA LEU A 145 -12.33 14.67 -0.02
C LEU A 145 -11.01 15.33 -0.43
N ALA A 146 -10.00 15.30 0.44
CA ALA A 146 -8.65 15.78 0.14
C ALA A 146 -8.00 15.00 -1.02
N TYR A 147 -8.39 13.74 -1.23
CA TYR A 147 -7.91 12.88 -2.30
C TYR A 147 -8.82 12.89 -3.54
N CYS A 148 -9.78 13.80 -3.65
CA CYS A 148 -10.56 13.95 -4.88
C CYS A 148 -9.67 14.46 -6.04
N ARG A 149 -9.74 13.79 -7.19
CA ARG A 149 -9.13 14.28 -8.44
C ARG A 149 -10.01 15.36 -9.06
N PHE A 150 -10.04 16.54 -8.45
CA PHE A 150 -10.88 17.67 -8.86
C PHE A 150 -10.80 17.98 -10.37
N LYS A 151 -9.60 17.96 -10.98
CA LYS A 151 -9.46 18.16 -12.44
C LYS A 151 -10.23 17.16 -13.31
N LYS A 152 -10.40 15.92 -12.83
CA LYS A 152 -11.23 14.91 -13.50
C LYS A 152 -12.70 15.09 -13.14
N GLN A 153 -13.00 15.37 -11.87
CA GLN A 153 -14.35 15.59 -11.39
C GLN A 153 -15.02 16.84 -11.98
N ASP A 154 -14.24 17.85 -12.37
CA ASP A 154 -14.70 19.07 -13.06
C ASP A 154 -15.44 18.78 -14.38
N LYS A 155 -15.30 17.58 -14.95
CA LYS A 155 -16.05 17.15 -16.13
C LYS A 155 -17.50 16.75 -15.80
N TYR A 156 -17.76 16.40 -14.54
CA TYR A 156 -19.06 15.94 -14.03
C TYR A 156 -19.38 16.60 -12.67
N PRO A 157 -19.39 17.94 -12.57
CA PRO A 157 -19.54 18.63 -11.29
C PRO A 157 -20.91 18.39 -10.65
N ASP A 158 -21.94 18.18 -11.47
CA ASP A 158 -23.33 18.02 -11.04
C ASP A 158 -23.62 16.67 -10.34
N ILE A 159 -22.69 15.71 -10.40
CA ILE A 159 -22.84 14.43 -9.69
C ILE A 159 -22.78 14.64 -8.17
N ILE A 160 -21.95 15.57 -7.70
CA ILE A 160 -21.67 15.76 -6.27
C ILE A 160 -22.45 16.98 -5.74
N PRO A 161 -23.37 16.80 -4.79
CA PRO A 161 -24.10 17.91 -4.20
C PRO A 161 -23.16 18.94 -3.56
N GLY A 162 -23.27 20.22 -3.95
CA GLY A 162 -22.43 21.28 -3.40
C GLY A 162 -20.95 21.19 -3.78
N TYR A 163 -20.62 20.56 -4.92
CA TYR A 163 -19.27 20.32 -5.41
C TYR A 163 -18.35 21.54 -5.33
N GLU A 164 -18.76 22.71 -5.81
CA GLU A 164 -17.90 23.91 -5.82
C GLU A 164 -17.42 24.31 -4.42
N ARG A 165 -18.31 24.22 -3.41
CA ARG A 165 -17.95 24.49 -2.01
C ARG A 165 -16.96 23.46 -1.47
N LEU A 166 -17.15 22.19 -1.83
CA LEU A 166 -16.23 21.12 -1.42
C LEU A 166 -14.87 21.28 -2.09
N LYS A 167 -14.86 21.60 -3.39
CA LYS A 167 -13.63 21.89 -4.14
C LYS A 167 -12.88 23.04 -3.51
N GLU A 168 -13.52 24.18 -3.23
CA GLU A 168 -12.86 25.30 -2.55
C GLU A 168 -12.27 24.90 -1.19
N LYS A 169 -12.98 24.05 -0.43
CA LYS A 169 -12.53 23.59 0.88
C LYS A 169 -11.36 22.62 0.81
N TYR A 170 -11.34 21.69 -0.15
CA TYR A 170 -10.45 20.52 -0.16
C TYR A 170 -9.42 20.49 -1.30
N ILE A 171 -9.55 21.33 -2.33
CA ILE A 171 -8.54 21.41 -3.39
C ILE A 171 -7.19 21.81 -2.79
N ASP A 172 -6.15 21.09 -3.19
CA ASP A 172 -4.77 21.31 -2.74
C ASP A 172 -4.61 21.29 -1.19
N LYS A 173 -5.51 20.60 -0.47
CA LYS A 173 -5.44 20.42 0.99
C LYS A 173 -4.62 19.23 1.45
N ILE A 174 -4.12 18.41 0.54
CA ILE A 174 -3.12 17.39 0.90
C ILE A 174 -1.90 18.15 1.42
N GLU A 175 -1.68 18.12 2.73
CA GLU A 175 -0.46 18.63 3.32
C GLU A 175 0.69 17.72 2.91
N TYR A 176 1.47 18.19 1.94
CA TYR A 176 2.66 17.47 1.54
C TYR A 176 3.68 17.52 2.68
N PRO A 177 4.23 16.36 3.08
CA PRO A 177 5.28 16.33 4.09
C PRO A 177 6.47 17.21 3.71
N SER A 178 7.11 17.78 4.72
CA SER A 178 8.33 18.58 4.57
C SER A 178 9.32 18.20 5.66
N ILE A 179 10.60 18.48 5.40
CA ILE A 179 11.70 18.16 6.30
C ILE A 179 12.71 19.31 6.30
N ASP A 180 13.42 19.50 7.41
CA ASP A 180 14.48 20.52 7.50
C ASP A 180 15.62 20.21 6.52
N PRO A 181 16.36 21.23 6.04
CA PRO A 181 17.59 21.01 5.27
C PRO A 181 18.59 20.09 5.99
N GLY A 182 19.29 19.27 5.21
CA GLY A 182 20.25 18.29 5.69
C GLY A 182 19.62 17.00 6.22
N LYS A 183 18.32 16.80 6.04
CA LYS A 183 17.60 15.59 6.44
C LYS A 183 16.86 14.99 5.26
N VAL A 184 16.72 13.68 5.27
CA VAL A 184 15.97 12.91 4.27
C VAL A 184 14.66 12.43 4.88
N LEU A 185 13.56 12.49 4.13
CA LEU A 185 12.26 11.98 4.54
C LEU A 185 11.68 11.08 3.45
N LEU A 186 11.50 9.81 3.78
CA LEU A 186 10.75 8.85 2.99
C LEU A 186 9.30 8.80 3.45
N VAL A 187 8.36 8.99 2.53
CA VAL A 187 6.92 8.95 2.84
C VAL A 187 6.30 7.69 2.25
N LEU A 188 5.58 6.96 3.09
CA LEU A 188 4.95 5.69 2.77
C LEU A 188 3.42 5.77 2.92
N ALA A 189 2.70 5.03 2.08
CA ALA A 189 1.24 4.88 2.17
C ALA A 189 0.77 3.57 1.54
N ASN A 190 -0.19 2.88 2.16
CA ASN A 190 -0.74 1.62 1.63
C ASN A 190 -1.65 1.77 0.41
N PHE A 191 -2.07 2.99 0.08
CA PHE A 191 -2.73 3.31 -1.18
C PHE A 191 -1.74 3.73 -2.28
N CYS A 192 -0.44 3.51 -2.08
CA CYS A 192 0.60 3.68 -3.10
C CYS A 192 1.22 2.34 -3.48
N ASP A 193 1.52 2.16 -4.77
CA ASP A 193 2.23 0.98 -5.25
C ASP A 193 3.56 0.82 -4.50
N TYR A 194 3.81 -0.39 -3.98
CA TYR A 194 4.99 -0.72 -3.18
C TYR A 194 5.20 0.19 -1.95
N TYR A 195 4.13 0.81 -1.45
CA TYR A 195 4.12 1.81 -0.38
C TYR A 195 4.76 3.16 -0.69
N PHE A 196 5.45 3.33 -1.82
CA PHE A 196 6.18 4.58 -2.07
C PHE A 196 5.25 5.73 -2.46
N HIS A 197 5.19 6.77 -1.61
CA HIS A 197 4.51 8.01 -1.96
C HIS A 197 5.49 9.07 -2.50
N SER A 198 6.52 9.40 -1.71
CA SER A 198 7.46 10.47 -2.06
C SER A 198 8.76 10.42 -1.26
N LEU A 199 9.79 11.08 -1.79
CA LEU A 199 11.04 11.36 -1.09
C LEU A 199 11.23 12.88 -0.97
N TYR A 200 11.59 13.37 0.20
CA TYR A 200 11.98 14.76 0.43
C TYR A 200 13.41 14.85 0.93
N TYR A 201 14.24 15.63 0.25
CA TYR A 201 15.59 15.94 0.67
C TYR A 201 15.99 17.34 0.19
N VAL A 202 16.34 18.22 1.13
CA VAL A 202 16.89 19.54 0.85
C VAL A 202 18.35 19.55 1.35
N PRO A 203 19.36 19.64 0.46
CA PRO A 203 20.76 19.72 0.90
C PRO A 203 21.03 20.92 1.81
N ASN A 204 21.96 20.78 2.76
CA ASN A 204 22.36 21.88 3.66
C ASN A 204 22.90 23.11 2.93
N ASP A 205 23.55 22.90 1.79
CA ASP A 205 24.12 23.95 0.94
C ASP A 205 23.15 24.44 -0.15
N SER A 206 21.88 24.04 -0.08
CA SER A 206 20.84 24.50 -1.00
C SER A 206 20.66 26.01 -0.92
N LYS A 207 20.90 26.70 -2.04
CA LYS A 207 20.80 28.16 -2.14
C LYS A 207 19.38 28.66 -2.28
N ASP A 208 18.47 27.84 -2.80
CA ASP A 208 17.08 28.18 -3.04
C ASP A 208 16.11 27.43 -2.12
N GLY A 209 16.62 26.57 -1.24
CA GLY A 209 15.84 25.80 -0.26
C GLY A 209 14.93 24.76 -0.90
N LYS A 210 15.13 24.43 -2.19
CA LYS A 210 14.28 23.46 -2.88
C LYS A 210 14.70 22.03 -2.57
N CYS A 211 13.69 21.17 -2.55
CA CYS A 211 13.87 19.73 -2.52
C CYS A 211 14.53 19.29 -3.83
N LEU A 212 15.47 18.34 -3.76
CA LEU A 212 15.98 17.67 -4.94
C LEU A 212 14.88 16.84 -5.58
N GLU A 213 14.93 16.73 -6.91
CA GLU A 213 14.12 15.77 -7.64
C GLU A 213 14.59 14.34 -7.29
N TYR A 214 13.63 13.41 -7.31
CA TYR A 214 13.88 12.00 -7.06
C TYR A 214 13.30 11.16 -8.20
N SER A 215 13.81 9.94 -8.30
CA SER A 215 13.26 8.90 -9.16
C SER A 215 12.98 7.65 -8.32
N GLY A 216 11.84 7.01 -8.59
CA GLY A 216 11.40 5.77 -7.94
C GLY A 216 11.06 4.72 -8.98
N TRP A 217 11.61 3.51 -8.85
CA TRP A 217 11.43 2.43 -9.82
C TRP A 217 11.21 1.09 -9.12
N SER A 218 10.14 0.39 -9.52
CA SER A 218 9.93 -0.99 -9.13
C SER A 218 10.70 -1.94 -10.05
N HIS A 219 11.47 -2.85 -9.47
CA HIS A 219 12.11 -3.96 -10.15
C HIS A 219 11.30 -5.23 -9.93
N VAL A 220 10.39 -5.45 -10.87
CA VAL A 220 9.41 -6.53 -10.86
C VAL A 220 9.94 -7.80 -11.54
N GLY A 221 9.58 -8.97 -11.02
CA GLY A 221 9.78 -10.25 -11.70
C GLY A 221 11.22 -10.78 -11.62
N ASN A 222 11.99 -10.26 -10.67
CA ASN A 222 13.27 -10.83 -10.28
C ASN A 222 13.06 -11.95 -9.24
N PHE A 223 14.16 -12.47 -8.67
CA PHE A 223 14.09 -13.44 -7.57
C PHE A 223 13.29 -12.92 -6.35
N GLN A 224 13.34 -11.61 -6.14
CA GLN A 224 12.55 -10.88 -5.17
C GLN A 224 12.23 -9.49 -5.74
N ASP A 225 10.98 -9.06 -5.66
CA ASP A 225 10.57 -7.73 -6.09
C ASP A 225 11.21 -6.66 -5.20
N SER A 226 11.67 -5.56 -5.80
CA SER A 226 12.29 -4.46 -5.05
C SER A 226 11.84 -3.11 -5.55
N TYR A 227 11.97 -2.10 -4.69
CA TYR A 227 11.72 -0.71 -5.04
C TYR A 227 12.97 0.12 -4.77
N LEU A 228 13.39 0.91 -5.75
CA LEU A 228 14.62 1.70 -5.73
C LEU A 228 14.27 3.18 -5.81
N ILE A 229 14.85 3.99 -4.94
CA ILE A 229 14.56 5.42 -4.82
C ILE A 229 15.87 6.19 -4.74
N ASN A 230 16.12 7.04 -5.72
CA ASN A 230 17.34 7.83 -5.78
C ASN A 230 17.06 9.32 -6.04
N THR A 231 17.83 10.21 -5.44
CA THR A 231 17.87 11.63 -5.83
C THR A 231 18.58 11.80 -7.18
N GLU A 232 18.33 12.90 -7.88
CA GLU A 232 18.95 13.20 -9.19
C GLU A 232 20.49 13.21 -9.12
N ASP A 233 21.04 13.66 -8.00
CA ASP A 233 22.49 13.68 -7.73
C ASP A 233 23.06 12.37 -7.17
N TYR A 234 22.20 11.35 -7.00
CA TYR A 234 22.53 10.04 -6.44
C TYR A 234 23.14 10.06 -5.03
N LYS A 235 22.94 11.15 -4.27
CA LYS A 235 23.38 11.22 -2.87
C LYS A 235 22.49 10.43 -1.92
N VAL A 236 21.21 10.30 -2.26
CA VAL A 236 20.30 9.41 -1.55
C VAL A 236 20.00 8.25 -2.49
N ASP A 237 20.22 7.03 -2.01
CA ASP A 237 19.90 5.75 -2.66
C ASP A 237 19.31 4.80 -1.61
N LEU A 238 17.99 4.71 -1.63
CA LEU A 238 17.20 3.84 -0.75
C LEU A 238 16.63 2.69 -1.56
N ARG A 239 16.79 1.47 -1.07
CA ARG A 239 16.23 0.28 -1.72
C ARG A 239 15.68 -0.70 -0.72
N TYR A 240 14.49 -1.21 -1.01
CA TYR A 240 13.82 -2.17 -0.14
C TYR A 240 13.05 -3.22 -0.92
N PHE A 241 12.81 -4.35 -0.24
CA PHE A 241 11.86 -5.37 -0.63
C PHE A 241 10.49 -5.01 -0.02
N PRO A 242 9.44 -4.83 -0.85
CA PRO A 242 8.10 -4.55 -0.38
C PRO A 242 7.37 -5.86 -0.04
N HIS A 243 6.86 -5.94 1.19
CA HIS A 243 6.14 -7.08 1.76
C HIS A 243 4.77 -6.66 2.30
N TYR A 244 3.90 -7.61 2.63
CA TYR A 244 2.57 -7.24 3.14
C TYR A 244 2.67 -6.44 4.47
N GLN A 245 2.24 -5.18 4.44
CA GLN A 245 2.32 -4.17 5.51
C GLN A 245 3.72 -3.96 6.09
N ASN A 246 4.77 -4.32 5.36
CA ASN A 246 6.13 -4.06 5.78
C ASN A 246 7.10 -3.88 4.61
N ILE A 247 8.23 -3.23 4.86
CA ILE A 247 9.34 -3.09 3.91
C ILE A 247 10.64 -3.50 4.56
N GLU A 248 11.53 -4.16 3.79
CA GLU A 248 12.85 -4.56 4.24
C GLU A 248 13.94 -3.86 3.41
N PHE A 249 14.67 -2.94 4.03
CA PHE A 249 15.76 -2.24 3.37
C PHE A 249 16.98 -3.16 3.17
N TYR A 250 17.56 -3.06 1.98
CA TYR A 250 18.86 -3.67 1.65
C TYR A 250 19.88 -2.63 1.16
N SER A 251 19.48 -1.36 1.03
CA SER A 251 20.34 -0.20 0.80
C SER A 251 19.74 1.02 1.48
N GLU A 252 20.53 1.71 2.29
CA GLU A 252 20.15 2.89 3.08
C GLU A 252 21.24 3.98 2.95
N ASP A 253 21.62 4.33 1.71
CA ASP A 253 22.60 5.41 1.50
C ASP A 253 21.89 6.76 1.50
N THR A 254 22.24 7.61 2.46
CA THR A 254 21.68 8.96 2.61
C THR A 254 22.76 10.03 2.60
N ASP A 255 23.97 9.70 2.10
CA ASP A 255 25.16 10.56 2.17
C ASP A 255 25.48 10.99 3.62
N GLY A 256 25.19 10.11 4.58
CA GLY A 256 25.37 10.34 6.02
C GLY A 256 24.34 11.30 6.64
N CYS A 257 23.30 11.72 5.91
CA CYS A 257 22.23 12.56 6.46
C CYS A 257 21.32 11.74 7.40
N PRO A 258 20.88 12.31 8.53
CA PRO A 258 19.77 11.75 9.30
C PRO A 258 18.54 11.60 8.41
N TRP A 259 17.82 10.49 8.55
CA TRP A 259 16.66 10.22 7.72
C TRP A 259 15.48 9.68 8.50
N PHE A 260 14.30 9.96 7.95
CA PHE A 260 13.01 9.75 8.59
C PHE A 260 12.11 8.94 7.67
N ILE A 261 11.23 8.14 8.27
CA ILE A 261 10.15 7.46 7.58
C ILE A 261 8.84 8.00 8.16
N GLU A 262 7.91 8.33 7.28
CA GLU A 262 6.57 8.79 7.63
C GLU A 262 5.50 7.92 6.97
N ASN A 263 4.49 7.57 7.73
CA ASN A 263 3.33 6.83 7.24
C ASN A 263 2.12 7.76 7.14
N ILE A 264 1.74 8.11 5.91
CA ILE A 264 0.52 8.89 5.63
C ILE A 264 -0.66 8.00 5.23
N GLY A 265 -0.48 6.67 5.29
CA GLY A 265 -1.52 5.68 5.04
C GLY A 265 -2.51 5.53 6.19
N ASP A 266 -3.42 4.58 6.05
CA ASP A 266 -4.47 4.27 7.02
C ASP A 266 -4.24 2.94 7.77
N VAL A 267 -3.08 2.31 7.54
CA VAL A 267 -2.66 1.08 8.22
C VAL A 267 -1.28 1.25 8.85
N VAL A 268 -0.97 0.40 9.83
CA VAL A 268 0.39 0.28 10.34
C VAL A 268 1.31 -0.24 9.24
N ILE A 269 2.49 0.37 9.13
CA ILE A 269 3.58 -0.10 8.26
C ILE A 269 4.81 -0.37 9.12
N TYR A 270 5.42 -1.54 8.93
CA TYR A 270 6.70 -1.86 9.55
C TYR A 270 7.86 -1.61 8.57
N ALA A 271 8.92 -0.95 9.01
CA ALA A 271 10.13 -0.74 8.23
C ALA A 271 11.32 -1.43 8.90
N LYS A 272 11.85 -2.48 8.28
CA LYS A 272 13.07 -3.14 8.74
C LYS A 272 14.28 -2.43 8.13
N THR A 273 15.03 -1.77 8.99
CA THR A 273 16.16 -0.89 8.66
C THR A 273 17.46 -1.39 9.33
N SER A 274 18.58 -0.72 9.03
CA SER A 274 19.87 -0.91 9.68
C SER A 274 19.85 -0.61 11.18
N ALA A 275 18.90 0.21 11.65
CA ALA A 275 18.71 0.53 13.07
C ALA A 275 17.84 -0.50 13.82
N GLY A 276 17.12 -1.36 13.09
CA GLY A 276 16.13 -2.30 13.62
C GLY A 276 14.78 -2.16 12.90
N THR A 277 13.76 -2.86 13.40
CA THR A 277 12.40 -2.75 12.87
C THR A 277 11.68 -1.57 13.51
N ILE A 278 11.18 -0.64 12.70
CA ILE A 278 10.43 0.54 13.14
C ILE A 278 8.95 0.29 12.80
N LYS A 279 8.07 0.35 13.81
CA LYS A 279 6.62 0.36 13.61
C LYS A 279 6.15 1.79 13.35
N LEU A 280 5.36 2.02 12.30
CA LEU A 280 4.78 3.33 11.99
C LEU A 280 3.25 3.23 12.03
N GLU A 281 2.63 3.78 13.07
CA GLU A 281 1.18 3.98 13.09
C GLU A 281 0.76 5.01 12.02
N PRO A 282 -0.51 5.03 11.57
CA PRO A 282 -1.00 6.10 10.71
C PRO A 282 -0.69 7.49 11.28
N GLY A 283 -0.01 8.32 10.49
CA GLY A 283 0.44 9.66 10.86
C GLY A 283 1.79 9.72 11.60
N ASP A 284 2.41 8.58 11.92
CA ASP A 284 3.73 8.58 12.53
C ASP A 284 4.81 9.09 11.56
N ARG A 285 5.74 9.88 12.10
CA ARG A 285 7.04 10.16 11.51
C ARG A 285 8.13 9.83 12.51
N LYS A 286 9.06 8.94 12.15
CA LYS A 286 10.15 8.50 13.03
C LYS A 286 11.50 8.63 12.33
N GLU A 287 12.50 9.06 13.08
CA GLU A 287 13.90 8.99 12.65
C GLU A 287 14.35 7.53 12.62
N VAL A 288 15.15 7.15 11.63
CA VAL A 288 15.77 5.82 11.57
C VAL A 288 16.94 5.76 12.53
N ALA A 289 16.62 5.46 13.79
CA ALA A 289 17.54 5.41 14.90
C ALA A 289 17.15 4.26 15.86
N LYS A 290 18.13 3.73 16.61
CA LYS A 290 17.94 2.53 17.44
C LYS A 290 16.89 2.73 18.53
N GLU A 291 16.78 3.94 19.05
CA GLU A 291 15.80 4.34 20.06
C GLU A 291 14.35 4.31 19.55
N ASN A 292 14.13 4.33 18.23
CA ASN A 292 12.82 4.25 17.60
C ASN A 292 12.50 2.85 17.06
N ALA A 293 13.43 1.90 17.17
CA ALA A 293 13.21 0.51 16.78
C ALA A 293 12.46 -0.24 17.89
N GLU A 294 11.67 -1.23 17.50
CA GLU A 294 10.98 -2.13 18.43
C GLU A 294 12.01 -2.94 19.25
N ASP A 295 11.79 -3.03 20.56
CA ASP A 295 12.65 -3.79 21.47
C ASP A 295 12.66 -5.30 21.12
N GLU A 296 11.50 -5.81 20.71
CA GLU A 296 11.33 -7.18 20.21
C GLU A 296 11.05 -7.13 18.71
N ASN A 297 11.91 -7.73 17.90
CA ASN A 297 11.71 -7.77 16.45
C ASN A 297 10.48 -8.62 16.11
N PRO A 298 9.41 -8.01 15.56
CA PRO A 298 8.25 -8.78 15.17
C PRO A 298 8.61 -9.73 14.03
N ILE A 299 8.02 -10.92 14.03
CA ILE A 299 8.11 -11.84 12.89
C ILE A 299 7.16 -11.30 11.81
N LEU A 300 7.72 -10.68 10.77
CA LEU A 300 6.95 -10.10 9.68
C LEU A 300 6.93 -11.05 8.48
N PRO A 301 5.88 -11.02 7.64
CA PRO A 301 5.87 -11.75 6.39
C PRO A 301 7.03 -11.30 5.49
N ASP A 302 7.79 -12.27 4.96
CA ASP A 302 8.90 -12.08 4.01
C ASP A 302 8.48 -12.33 2.55
N GLY A 303 7.17 -12.38 2.30
CA GLY A 303 6.56 -12.58 1.01
C GLY A 303 6.43 -11.30 0.19
N ASP A 304 6.69 -11.34 -1.11
CA ASP A 304 6.65 -10.16 -1.98
C ASP A 304 5.22 -9.62 -2.21
N LEU A 305 5.13 -8.30 -2.39
CA LEU A 305 3.89 -7.55 -2.62
C LEU A 305 3.32 -7.61 -4.05
N TYR A 306 4.00 -8.23 -5.01
CA TYR A 306 3.61 -8.16 -6.42
C TYR A 306 2.11 -8.39 -6.63
N PRO A 307 1.37 -7.50 -7.32
CA PRO A 307 -0.08 -7.52 -7.32
C PRO A 307 -0.70 -8.89 -7.65
N ALA A 308 -1.79 -9.15 -6.94
CA ALA A 308 -2.64 -10.32 -6.99
C ALA A 308 -3.48 -10.46 -8.28
N GLY A 309 -3.01 -9.95 -9.41
CA GLY A 309 -3.60 -10.28 -10.70
C GLY A 309 -3.27 -11.73 -11.06
N ILE A 310 -4.09 -12.69 -10.64
CA ILE A 310 -4.47 -13.71 -11.61
C ILE A 310 -5.22 -12.92 -12.67
N VAL A 311 -4.59 -12.72 -13.82
CA VAL A 311 -5.34 -12.29 -15.01
C VAL A 311 -6.36 -13.40 -15.25
N GLU A 312 -7.60 -13.17 -14.83
CA GLU A 312 -8.76 -13.89 -15.37
C GLU A 312 -9.00 -13.42 -16.81
#